data_AF-A0A358AD77-F1
#
_entry.id   AF-A0A358AD77-F1
#
_cell.length_a   1.000
_cell.length_b   1.000
_cell.length_c   1.000
_cell.angle_alpha   90.00
_cell.angle_beta   90.00
_cell.angle_gamma   90.00
#
_symmetry.space_group_name_H-M   'P 1'
#
loop_
_entity.id
_entity.type
_entity.pdbx_description
1 polymer ?
#
loop_
_entity_poly.entity_id
_entity_poly.type
_entity_poly.pdbx_seq_one_letter_code
_entity_poly.pdbx_strand_id
1 'polypeptide(L)'
;MKTDTKERIIGYIKQKNEVTANELAGFLGISAPALYKQLNKLIEDKVLSKSGKPPKVFYYLTPNVTEQAPGLLDQKLANFINENYLFVSPVGSLLEGVEGFNYWCGQNNLSVEKTVEEYEKTLQKYLSLKHGGLLDGRKKIQDTFKEVFLDEIYYLDFYSIERFGKTKLGALLLYAKQSQNKMLIRKIAELVRDKIVQLIKEKKIDAIGFVPPTAQRRVQLQKELEKMLMLNLPVINLVKATGEVAVQQKSLSKLEDRVENARRTIFVDDNRVYKNILLLDDAVGSGATLNETAKKIKDKKMCTGKVIGLALVGSFKGFDVISGV
;
A
#
# COMPACT_ATOMS: atom_id res chain seq x y z
N MET A 1 37.55 -17.89 34.18
CA MET A 1 36.27 -18.17 33.49
C MET A 1 35.96 -17.02 32.55
N LYS A 2 36.01 -17.23 31.23
CA LYS A 2 35.51 -16.28 30.24
C LYS A 2 33.98 -16.38 30.24
N THR A 3 33.30 -15.50 30.94
CA THR A 3 31.84 -15.33 30.76
C THR A 3 31.58 -14.97 29.30
N ASP A 4 30.76 -15.78 28.62
CA ASP A 4 30.42 -15.57 27.21
C ASP A 4 29.75 -14.19 27.05
N THR A 5 30.28 -13.35 26.16
CA THR A 5 29.75 -12.02 25.86
C THR A 5 28.25 -12.07 25.55
N LYS A 6 27.78 -13.18 24.95
CA LYS A 6 26.36 -13.47 24.71
C LYS A 6 25.53 -13.46 26.00
N GLU A 7 25.95 -14.22 27.01
CA GLU A 7 25.23 -14.33 28.29
C GLU A 7 25.17 -12.98 29.01
N ARG A 8 26.26 -12.21 28.95
CA ARG A 8 26.31 -10.86 29.54
C ARG A 8 25.35 -9.89 28.86
N ILE A 9 25.25 -9.93 27.52
CA ILE A 9 24.28 -9.12 26.77
C ILE A 9 22.85 -9.49 27.19
N ILE A 10 22.52 -10.78 27.16
CA ILE A 10 21.18 -11.29 27.51
C ILE A 10 20.82 -10.91 28.94
N GLY A 11 21.73 -11.13 29.90
CA GLY A 11 21.53 -10.80 31.31
C GLY A 11 21.29 -9.31 31.55
N TYR A 12 22.05 -8.45 30.86
CA TYR A 12 21.87 -7.00 30.96
C TYR A 12 20.52 -6.54 30.40
N ILE A 13 20.11 -7.09 29.26
CA ILE A 13 18.80 -6.78 28.66
C ILE A 13 17.66 -7.31 29.54
N LYS A 14 17.78 -8.51 30.13
CA LYS A 14 16.80 -9.03 31.10
C LYS A 14 16.56 -8.07 32.27
N GLN A 15 17.62 -7.41 32.75
CA GLN A 15 17.51 -6.47 33.86
C GLN A 15 16.89 -5.12 33.45
N LYS A 16 17.20 -4.64 32.25
CA LYS A 16 16.81 -3.31 31.77
C LYS A 16 15.57 -3.30 30.88
N ASN A 17 15.05 -4.47 30.52
CA ASN A 17 14.04 -4.73 29.49
C ASN A 17 14.49 -4.38 28.07
N GLU A 18 14.96 -3.15 27.84
CA GLU A 18 15.48 -2.68 26.56
C GLU A 18 16.70 -1.79 26.75
N VAL A 19 17.62 -1.80 25.78
CA VAL A 19 18.91 -1.08 25.86
C VAL A 19 19.36 -0.59 24.50
N THR A 20 20.17 0.46 24.47
CA THR A 20 20.84 0.95 23.26
C THR A 20 22.22 0.31 23.08
N ALA A 21 22.75 0.39 21.85
CA ALA A 21 24.12 -0.06 21.58
C ALA A 21 25.17 0.69 22.43
N ASN A 22 24.94 1.97 22.73
CA ASN A 22 25.85 2.77 23.54
C ASN A 22 25.88 2.29 25.01
N GLU A 23 24.72 1.96 25.57
CA GLU A 23 24.63 1.41 26.93
C GLU A 23 25.30 0.04 27.03
N LEU A 24 25.09 -0.83 26.03
CA LEU A 24 25.75 -2.13 25.97
C LEU A 24 27.27 -2.02 25.77
N ALA A 25 27.73 -1.11 24.92
CA ALA A 25 29.15 -0.88 24.71
C ALA A 25 29.82 -0.39 26.00
N GLY A 26 29.17 0.55 26.70
CA GLY A 26 29.63 1.04 28.00
C GLY A 26 29.66 -0.04 29.08
N PHE A 27 28.63 -0.88 29.16
CA PHE A 27 28.56 -1.97 30.13
C PHE A 27 29.59 -3.09 29.88
N LEU A 28 29.81 -3.45 28.62
CA LEU A 28 30.70 -4.54 28.25
C LEU A 28 32.17 -4.11 28.17
N GLY A 29 32.43 -2.81 28.00
CA GLY A 29 33.78 -2.27 27.80
C GLY A 29 34.40 -2.71 26.47
N ILE A 30 33.59 -2.94 25.43
CA ILE A 30 34.05 -3.40 24.12
C ILE A 30 33.83 -2.34 23.04
N SER A 31 34.59 -2.42 21.95
CA SER A 31 34.43 -1.51 20.82
C SER A 31 33.09 -1.73 20.10
N ALA A 32 32.55 -0.67 19.49
CA ALA A 32 31.31 -0.75 18.73
C ALA A 32 31.32 -1.84 17.63
N PRO A 33 32.39 -2.01 16.83
CA PRO A 33 32.44 -3.11 15.85
C PRO A 33 32.31 -4.50 16.47
N ALA A 34 32.97 -4.72 17.62
CA ALA A 34 32.90 -5.99 18.33
C ALA A 34 31.48 -6.25 18.90
N LEU A 35 30.83 -5.21 19.44
CA LEU A 35 29.45 -5.28 19.89
C LEU A 35 28.49 -5.60 18.74
N TYR A 36 28.57 -4.88 17.61
CA TYR A 36 27.67 -5.10 16.48
C TYR A 36 27.80 -6.50 15.88
N LYS A 37 29.00 -7.10 15.89
CA LYS A 37 29.19 -8.51 15.48
C LYS A 37 28.39 -9.48 16.36
N GLN A 38 28.39 -9.26 17.68
CA GLN A 38 27.63 -10.08 18.63
C GLN A 38 26.12 -9.83 18.51
N LEU A 39 25.71 -8.56 18.40
CA LEU A 39 24.30 -8.20 18.25
C LEU A 39 23.70 -8.76 16.96
N ASN A 40 24.42 -8.67 15.83
CA ASN A 40 23.96 -9.25 14.57
C ASN A 40 23.77 -10.77 14.70
N LYS A 41 24.73 -11.47 15.30
CA LYS A 41 24.61 -12.92 15.55
C LYS A 41 23.40 -13.24 16.44
N LEU A 42 23.16 -12.49 17.51
CA LEU A 42 22.02 -12.72 18.40
C LEU A 42 20.67 -12.38 17.77
N ILE A 43 20.64 -11.46 16.81
CA ILE A 43 19.45 -11.16 16.00
C ILE A 43 19.22 -12.27 14.97
N GLU A 44 20.27 -12.75 14.30
CA GLU A 44 20.20 -13.90 13.38
C GLU A 44 19.73 -15.17 14.10
N ASP A 45 20.23 -15.41 15.32
CA ASP A 45 19.82 -16.51 16.20
C ASP A 45 18.41 -16.31 16.81
N LYS A 46 17.68 -15.24 16.44
CA LYS A 46 16.37 -14.84 16.98
C LYS A 46 16.31 -14.63 18.49
N VAL A 47 17.44 -14.53 19.18
CA VAL A 47 17.52 -14.28 20.64
C VAL A 47 17.17 -12.83 20.97
N LEU A 48 17.60 -11.89 20.12
CA LEU A 48 17.34 -10.47 20.26
C LEU A 48 16.54 -9.91 19.10
N SER A 49 15.70 -8.93 19.43
CA SER A 49 15.02 -8.08 18.48
C SER A 49 15.54 -6.64 18.62
N LYS A 50 15.41 -5.85 17.55
CA LYS A 50 15.76 -4.43 17.57
C LYS A 50 14.64 -3.56 17.00
N SER A 51 14.49 -2.36 17.56
CA SER A 51 13.57 -1.34 17.08
C SER A 51 14.27 0.01 16.90
N GLY A 52 13.81 0.78 15.91
CA GLY A 52 14.37 2.08 15.55
C GLY A 52 15.40 2.04 14.40
N LYS A 53 15.94 3.22 14.07
CA LYS A 53 16.98 3.43 13.05
C LYS A 53 18.12 4.25 13.64
N PRO A 54 19.37 4.04 13.19
CA PRO A 54 20.50 4.86 13.65
C PRO A 54 20.19 6.36 13.59
N PRO A 55 20.57 7.13 14.63
CA PRO A 55 21.38 6.71 15.78
C PRO A 55 20.59 6.11 16.96
N LYS A 56 19.24 6.06 16.90
CA LYS A 56 18.39 5.58 17.99
C LYS A 56 17.86 4.18 17.69
N VAL A 57 18.59 3.18 18.18
CA VAL A 57 18.22 1.76 18.09
C VAL A 57 18.19 1.15 19.48
N PHE A 58 17.09 0.48 19.80
CA PHE A 58 16.91 -0.27 21.03
C PHE A 58 16.95 -1.77 20.73
N TYR A 59 17.53 -2.54 21.64
CA TYR A 59 17.64 -3.99 21.61
C TYR A 59 16.91 -4.55 22.82
N TYR A 60 16.12 -5.59 22.59
CA TYR A 60 15.33 -6.27 23.62
C TYR A 60 15.29 -7.77 23.32
N LEU A 61 14.93 -8.58 24.30
CA LEU A 61 14.77 -10.01 24.10
C LEU A 61 13.60 -10.26 23.18
N THR A 62 13.79 -11.12 22.18
CA THR A 62 12.67 -11.54 21.33
C THR A 62 11.63 -12.22 22.22
N PRO A 63 10.37 -11.74 22.27
CA PRO A 63 9.32 -12.43 23.00
C PRO A 63 9.18 -13.85 22.48
N ASN A 64 8.93 -14.82 23.35
CA ASN A 64 8.51 -16.16 22.96
C ASN A 64 7.10 -16.06 22.35
N VAL A 65 7.01 -15.56 21.12
CA VAL A 65 5.86 -15.87 20.27
C VAL A 65 6.00 -17.35 20.01
N THR A 66 4.99 -18.13 20.37
CA THR A 66 4.88 -19.52 19.98
C THR A 66 5.03 -19.57 18.46
N GLU A 67 6.24 -19.84 17.98
CA GLU A 67 6.45 -20.32 16.62
C GLU A 67 5.68 -21.63 16.59
N GLN A 68 4.44 -21.58 16.09
CA GLN A 68 3.89 -22.78 15.48
C GLN A 68 4.92 -23.14 14.42
N ALA A 69 5.62 -24.26 14.65
CA ALA A 69 6.51 -24.83 13.66
C ALA A 69 5.75 -24.78 12.33
N PRO A 70 6.36 -24.28 11.23
CA PRO A 70 5.68 -24.27 9.96
C PRO A 70 5.22 -25.70 9.71
N GLY A 71 3.90 -25.94 9.82
CA GLY A 71 3.32 -27.14 9.25
C GLY A 71 3.81 -27.17 7.82
N LEU A 72 4.23 -28.35 7.35
CA LEU A 72 4.76 -28.51 6.00
C LEU A 72 3.70 -28.01 5.01
N LEU A 73 3.77 -26.74 4.64
CA LEU A 73 2.94 -26.15 3.62
C LEU A 73 3.42 -26.75 2.31
N ASP A 74 2.47 -27.20 1.51
CA ASP A 74 2.78 -27.59 0.15
C ASP A 74 3.51 -26.44 -0.57
N GLN A 75 4.53 -26.78 -1.37
CA GLN A 75 5.43 -25.80 -1.98
C GLN A 75 4.66 -24.83 -2.89
N LYS A 76 3.62 -25.31 -3.57
CA LYS A 76 2.77 -24.48 -4.43
C LYS A 76 2.02 -23.43 -3.60
N LEU A 77 1.48 -23.86 -2.46
CA LEU A 77 0.74 -22.99 -1.56
C LEU A 77 1.66 -21.96 -0.89
N ALA A 78 2.86 -22.38 -0.47
CA ALA A 78 3.87 -21.46 0.04
C ALA A 78 4.27 -20.38 -1.00
N ASN A 79 4.47 -20.77 -2.26
CA ASN A 79 4.76 -19.83 -3.34
C ASN A 79 3.59 -18.86 -3.56
N PHE A 80 2.36 -19.37 -3.60
CA PHE A 80 1.16 -18.55 -3.73
C PHE A 80 1.06 -17.50 -2.62
N ILE A 81 1.32 -17.88 -1.37
CA ILE A 81 1.35 -16.94 -0.24
C ILE A 81 2.48 -15.93 -0.38
N ASN A 82 3.69 -16.36 -0.72
CA ASN A 82 4.86 -15.48 -0.91
C ASN A 82 4.61 -14.38 -1.94
N GLU A 83 3.90 -14.71 -3.01
CA GLU A 83 3.54 -13.75 -4.05
C GLU A 83 2.47 -12.75 -3.59
N ASN A 84 1.48 -13.21 -2.82
CA ASN A 84 0.21 -12.49 -2.63
C ASN A 84 -0.02 -11.90 -1.24
N TYR A 85 0.73 -12.33 -0.22
CA TYR A 85 0.51 -11.89 1.16
C TYR A 85 1.57 -10.89 1.62
N LEU A 86 1.12 -9.86 2.33
CA LEU A 86 1.96 -8.90 3.04
C LEU A 86 1.25 -8.51 4.32
N PHE A 87 1.95 -8.69 5.43
CA PHE A 87 1.55 -8.17 6.73
C PHE A 87 2.52 -7.09 7.18
N VAL A 88 2.00 -6.05 7.84
CA VAL A 88 2.84 -5.05 8.49
C VAL A 88 2.59 -5.11 9.97
N SER A 89 3.64 -5.43 10.72
CA SER A 89 3.54 -5.62 12.15
C SER A 89 3.26 -4.31 12.90
N PRO A 90 2.78 -4.37 14.15
CA PRO A 90 2.57 -3.17 14.97
C PRO A 90 3.83 -2.31 15.16
N VAL A 91 5.00 -2.91 15.05
CA VAL A 91 6.31 -2.22 15.13
C VAL A 91 6.82 -1.72 13.78
N GLY A 92 6.03 -1.89 12.70
CA GLY A 92 6.34 -1.38 11.36
C GLY A 92 7.23 -2.28 10.50
N SER A 93 7.41 -3.55 10.86
CA SER A 93 8.13 -4.52 10.02
C SER A 93 7.25 -5.00 8.88
N LEU A 94 7.82 -5.07 7.67
CA LEU A 94 7.17 -5.64 6.49
C LEU A 94 7.44 -7.15 6.49
N LEU A 95 6.42 -7.96 6.78
CA LEU A 95 6.51 -9.41 6.77
C LEU A 95 5.81 -9.92 5.50
N GLU A 96 6.60 -10.36 4.53
CA GLU A 96 6.08 -10.85 3.25
C GLU A 96 5.79 -12.34 3.32
N GLY A 97 4.80 -12.78 2.55
CA GLY A 97 4.59 -14.20 2.32
C GLY A 97 4.26 -15.02 3.56
N VAL A 98 4.81 -16.24 3.60
CA VAL A 98 4.53 -17.23 4.64
C VAL A 98 4.92 -16.69 6.03
N GLU A 99 6.00 -15.91 6.12
CA GLU A 99 6.41 -15.26 7.36
C GLU A 99 5.30 -14.35 7.91
N GLY A 100 4.80 -13.45 7.06
CA GLY A 100 3.71 -12.54 7.43
C GLY A 100 2.41 -13.27 7.75
N PHE A 101 2.12 -14.34 7.00
CA PHE A 101 0.92 -15.14 7.18
C PHE A 101 0.93 -15.88 8.52
N ASN A 102 2.05 -16.52 8.86
CA ASN A 102 2.24 -17.21 10.13
C ASN A 102 2.14 -16.24 11.30
N TYR A 103 2.74 -15.05 11.18
CA TYR A 103 2.63 -14.00 12.20
C TYR A 103 1.16 -13.62 12.41
N TRP A 104 0.41 -13.37 11.33
CA TRP A 104 -1.00 -12.99 11.42
C TRP A 104 -1.87 -14.11 12.03
N CYS A 105 -1.68 -15.36 11.61
CA CYS A 105 -2.38 -16.51 12.18
C CYS A 105 -2.10 -16.66 13.69
N GLY A 106 -0.83 -16.51 14.09
CA GLY A 106 -0.44 -16.55 15.50
C GLY A 106 -1.10 -15.47 16.34
N GLN A 107 -1.17 -14.22 15.83
CA GLN A 107 -1.86 -13.13 16.53
C GLN A 107 -3.37 -13.34 16.68
N ASN A 108 -3.97 -14.13 15.79
CA ASN A 108 -5.41 -14.40 15.79
C ASN A 108 -5.75 -15.79 16.35
N ASN A 109 -4.79 -16.51 16.93
CA ASN A 109 -4.95 -17.88 17.43
C ASN A 109 -5.57 -18.84 16.39
N LEU A 110 -5.10 -18.76 15.15
CA LEU A 110 -5.58 -19.58 14.03
C LEU A 110 -4.56 -20.68 13.65
N SER A 111 -5.04 -21.83 13.18
CA SER A 111 -4.17 -22.84 12.54
C SER A 111 -3.76 -22.36 11.15
N VAL A 112 -2.46 -22.37 10.88
CA VAL A 112 -1.90 -21.93 9.59
C VAL A 112 -2.45 -22.80 8.45
N GLU A 113 -2.47 -24.12 8.63
CA GLU A 113 -2.83 -25.10 7.60
C GLU A 113 -4.27 -24.93 7.11
N LYS A 114 -5.22 -24.72 8.03
CA LYS A 114 -6.63 -24.50 7.64
C LYS A 114 -6.82 -23.12 7.03
N THR A 115 -6.14 -22.12 7.60
CA THR A 115 -6.35 -20.72 7.24
C THR A 115 -5.75 -20.39 5.87
N VAL A 116 -4.68 -21.08 5.47
CA VAL A 116 -4.05 -20.89 4.16
C VAL A 116 -4.95 -21.37 3.01
N GLU A 117 -5.66 -22.48 3.19
CA GLU A 117 -6.61 -23.00 2.18
C GLU A 117 -7.79 -22.04 2.01
N GLU A 118 -8.30 -21.51 3.12
CA GLU A 118 -9.34 -20.48 3.11
C GLU A 118 -8.86 -19.20 2.43
N TYR A 119 -7.62 -18.77 2.71
CA TYR A 119 -7.03 -17.59 2.08
C TYR A 119 -6.88 -17.78 0.57
N GLU A 120 -6.34 -18.91 0.13
CA GLU A 120 -6.20 -19.22 -1.30
C GLU A 120 -7.56 -19.19 -1.98
N LYS A 121 -8.55 -19.91 -1.43
CA LYS A 121 -9.91 -19.95 -1.99
C LYS A 121 -10.54 -18.55 -2.06
N THR A 122 -10.42 -17.76 -0.99
CA THR A 122 -10.94 -16.40 -0.95
C THR A 122 -10.24 -15.52 -1.98
N LEU A 123 -8.91 -15.55 -2.07
CA LEU A 123 -8.17 -14.73 -3.01
C LEU A 123 -8.45 -15.14 -4.47
N GLN A 124 -8.52 -16.44 -4.76
CA GLN A 124 -8.86 -16.94 -6.10
C GLN A 124 -10.26 -16.48 -6.56
N LYS A 125 -11.24 -16.45 -5.65
CA LYS A 125 -12.56 -15.84 -5.90
C LYS A 125 -12.45 -14.37 -6.35
N TYR A 126 -11.51 -13.60 -5.80
CA TYR A 126 -11.31 -12.20 -6.19
C TYR A 126 -10.46 -12.05 -7.46
N LEU A 127 -9.48 -12.93 -7.66
CA LEU A 127 -8.66 -12.96 -8.86
C LEU A 127 -9.47 -13.34 -10.10
N SER A 128 -10.47 -14.21 -9.97
CA SER A 128 -11.37 -14.58 -11.08
C SER A 128 -12.26 -13.43 -11.57
N LEU A 129 -12.44 -12.39 -10.76
CA LEU A 129 -13.13 -11.16 -11.16
C LEU A 129 -12.24 -10.26 -12.04
N LYS A 130 -10.94 -10.55 -12.15
CA LYS A 130 -10.00 -9.77 -12.95
C LYS A 130 -9.99 -10.26 -14.39
N HIS A 131 -10.19 -9.34 -15.32
CA HIS A 131 -9.99 -9.57 -16.75
C HIS A 131 -8.73 -8.82 -17.19
N GLY A 132 -7.74 -9.54 -17.73
CA GLY A 132 -6.43 -8.93 -18.07
C GLY A 132 -5.71 -8.34 -16.85
N GLY A 133 -5.97 -8.87 -15.64
CA GLY A 133 -5.39 -8.36 -14.41
C GLY A 133 -6.06 -7.09 -13.85
N LEU A 134 -7.20 -6.68 -14.41
CA LEU A 134 -7.98 -5.50 -14.00
C LEU A 134 -9.39 -5.88 -13.56
N LEU A 135 -9.88 -5.19 -12.53
CA LEU A 135 -11.27 -5.25 -12.07
C LEU A 135 -12.10 -4.19 -12.78
N ASP A 136 -13.26 -4.57 -13.32
CA ASP A 136 -14.20 -3.61 -13.91
C ASP A 136 -15.01 -2.89 -12.83
N GLY A 137 -14.86 -1.58 -12.73
CA GLY A 137 -15.55 -0.74 -11.76
C GLY A 137 -16.83 -0.07 -12.30
N ARG A 138 -17.22 -0.30 -13.56
CA ARG A 138 -18.32 0.44 -14.22
C ARG A 138 -19.65 0.29 -13.51
N LYS A 139 -20.01 -0.93 -13.12
CA LYS A 139 -21.26 -1.18 -12.39
C LYS A 139 -21.33 -0.35 -11.11
N LYS A 140 -20.24 -0.32 -10.35
CA LYS A 140 -20.17 0.44 -9.09
C LYS A 140 -20.37 1.94 -9.32
N ILE A 141 -19.71 2.54 -10.31
CA ILE A 141 -19.84 3.98 -10.54
C ILE A 141 -21.24 4.35 -11.06
N GLN A 142 -21.85 3.48 -11.87
CA GLN A 142 -23.23 3.62 -12.35
C GLN A 142 -24.25 3.51 -11.22
N ASP A 143 -24.04 2.60 -10.27
CA ASP A 143 -24.89 2.46 -9.08
C ASP A 143 -24.71 3.63 -8.09
N THR A 144 -23.56 4.33 -8.15
CA THR A 144 -23.21 5.41 -7.21
C THR A 144 -23.69 6.79 -7.68
N PHE A 145 -23.64 7.09 -8.98
CA PHE A 145 -23.95 8.41 -9.51
C PHE A 145 -25.09 8.38 -10.52
N LYS A 146 -25.97 9.39 -10.46
CA LYS A 146 -27.00 9.62 -11.48
C LYS A 146 -26.41 9.89 -12.85
N GLU A 147 -25.30 10.63 -12.89
CA GLU A 147 -24.57 10.96 -14.11
C GLU A 147 -23.13 10.46 -14.00
N VAL A 148 -22.71 9.66 -14.98
CA VAL A 148 -21.36 9.12 -15.06
C VAL A 148 -20.67 9.72 -16.29
N PHE A 149 -19.55 10.36 -16.06
CA PHE A 149 -18.75 11.02 -17.10
C PHE A 149 -17.55 10.19 -17.54
N LEU A 150 -17.15 9.18 -16.75
CA LEU A 150 -16.15 8.19 -17.15
C LEU A 150 -16.76 7.19 -18.15
N ASP A 151 -16.03 6.90 -19.22
CA ASP A 151 -16.45 5.90 -20.20
C ASP A 151 -16.14 4.47 -19.70
N GLU A 152 -15.02 4.32 -18.98
CA GLU A 152 -14.59 3.08 -18.34
C GLU A 152 -13.88 3.41 -17.02
N ILE A 153 -13.92 2.48 -16.06
CA ILE A 153 -13.16 2.60 -14.81
C ILE A 153 -12.66 1.23 -14.38
N TYR A 154 -11.39 1.17 -14.00
CA TYR A 154 -10.70 -0.07 -13.62
C TYR A 154 -9.99 0.04 -12.29
N TYR A 155 -9.81 -1.10 -11.61
CA TYR A 155 -8.95 -1.22 -10.43
C TYR A 155 -7.90 -2.31 -10.65
N LEU A 156 -6.66 -2.09 -10.19
CA LEU A 156 -5.63 -3.13 -10.25
C LEU A 156 -5.82 -4.21 -9.17
N ASP A 157 -6.39 -3.81 -8.03
CA ASP A 157 -6.69 -4.72 -6.93
C ASP A 157 -7.84 -4.21 -6.05
N PHE A 158 -8.30 -5.07 -5.14
CA PHE A 158 -9.13 -4.62 -4.04
C PHE A 158 -8.27 -3.99 -2.94
N TYR A 159 -8.83 -3.02 -2.20
CA TYR A 159 -8.13 -2.47 -1.04
C TYR A 159 -8.02 -3.50 0.10
N SER A 160 -9.09 -4.29 0.27
CA SER A 160 -9.20 -5.33 1.27
C SER A 160 -10.13 -6.44 0.81
N ILE A 161 -9.90 -7.64 1.34
CA ILE A 161 -10.70 -8.85 1.15
C ILE A 161 -11.17 -9.34 2.52
N GLU A 162 -12.45 -9.73 2.59
CA GLU A 162 -13.19 -10.25 3.75
C GLU A 162 -12.39 -10.43 5.06
N ARG A 163 -12.14 -11.67 5.50
CA ARG A 163 -11.52 -12.01 6.79
C ARG A 163 -10.04 -11.62 6.88
N PHE A 164 -9.36 -11.49 5.75
CA PHE A 164 -7.90 -11.37 5.69
C PHE A 164 -7.41 -9.91 5.63
N GLY A 165 -8.32 -8.95 5.63
CA GLY A 165 -7.97 -7.53 5.68
C GLY A 165 -7.41 -7.04 4.35
N LYS A 166 -6.35 -6.22 4.39
CA LYS A 166 -5.82 -5.54 3.19
C LYS A 166 -5.11 -6.53 2.27
N THR A 167 -5.27 -6.37 0.96
CA THR A 167 -4.44 -7.11 0.00
C THR A 167 -2.99 -6.61 0.06
N LYS A 168 -2.05 -7.31 -0.59
CA LYS A 168 -0.66 -6.85 -0.69
C LYS A 168 -0.55 -5.44 -1.24
N LEU A 169 -1.26 -5.12 -2.33
CA LEU A 169 -1.27 -3.77 -2.90
C LEU A 169 -1.97 -2.77 -1.96
N GLY A 170 -3.07 -3.16 -1.32
CA GLY A 170 -3.76 -2.33 -0.32
C GLY A 170 -2.90 -1.98 0.89
N ALA A 171 -2.14 -2.94 1.41
CA ALA A 171 -1.20 -2.75 2.51
C ALA A 171 -0.02 -1.87 2.09
N LEU A 172 0.63 -2.16 0.96
CA LEU A 172 1.70 -1.31 0.42
C LEU A 172 1.23 0.13 0.27
N LEU A 173 0.06 0.34 -0.33
CA LEU A 173 -0.50 1.68 -0.55
C LEU A 173 -0.72 2.43 0.76
N LEU A 174 -1.35 1.79 1.76
CA LEU A 174 -1.59 2.39 3.07
C LEU A 174 -0.28 2.89 3.68
N TYR A 175 0.70 1.99 3.82
CA TYR A 175 1.93 2.30 4.53
C TYR A 175 2.84 3.23 3.74
N ALA A 176 2.84 3.15 2.40
CA ALA A 176 3.53 4.12 1.55
C ALA A 176 3.04 5.55 1.80
N LYS A 177 1.72 5.75 1.93
CA LYS A 177 1.14 7.07 2.18
C LYS A 177 1.35 7.57 3.61
N GLN A 178 1.18 6.69 4.60
CA GLN A 178 1.33 7.07 6.01
C GLN A 178 2.78 7.39 6.36
N SER A 179 3.71 6.51 5.98
CA SER A 179 5.13 6.67 6.29
C SER A 179 5.89 7.54 5.31
N GLN A 180 5.27 7.94 4.19
CA GLN A 180 5.93 8.70 3.11
C GLN A 180 7.19 7.98 2.57
N ASN A 181 7.19 6.65 2.63
CA ASN A 181 8.36 5.82 2.34
C ASN A 181 8.48 5.55 0.83
N LYS A 182 9.49 6.18 0.21
CA LYS A 182 9.79 6.04 -1.22
C LYS A 182 10.10 4.60 -1.67
N MET A 183 10.62 3.76 -0.78
CA MET A 183 10.88 2.34 -1.08
C MET A 183 9.55 1.60 -1.30
N LEU A 184 8.55 1.87 -0.46
CA LEU A 184 7.21 1.28 -0.63
C LEU A 184 6.53 1.79 -1.90
N ILE A 185 6.70 3.09 -2.22
CA ILE A 185 6.19 3.65 -3.47
C ILE A 185 6.85 2.99 -4.69
N ARG A 186 8.16 2.72 -4.62
CA ARG A 186 8.87 1.99 -5.67
C ARG A 186 8.34 0.57 -5.85
N LYS A 187 8.15 -0.18 -4.75
CA LYS A 187 7.54 -1.52 -4.79
C LYS A 187 6.15 -1.50 -5.44
N ILE A 188 5.34 -0.47 -5.15
CA ILE A 188 4.05 -0.27 -5.81
C ILE A 188 4.24 -0.07 -7.31
N ALA A 189 5.11 0.85 -7.71
CA ALA A 189 5.38 1.15 -9.12
C ALA A 189 5.81 -0.11 -9.90
N GLU A 190 6.75 -0.88 -9.35
CA GLU A 190 7.22 -2.16 -9.92
C GLU A 190 6.07 -3.17 -10.07
N LEU A 191 5.18 -3.29 -9.08
CA LEU A 191 4.06 -4.22 -9.11
C LEU A 191 2.99 -3.84 -10.14
N VAL A 192 2.79 -2.55 -10.41
CA VAL A 192 1.66 -2.07 -11.22
C VAL A 192 2.01 -1.67 -12.64
N ARG A 193 3.30 -1.42 -12.92
CA ARG A 193 3.75 -0.79 -14.17
C ARG A 193 3.28 -1.55 -15.42
N ASP A 194 3.52 -2.85 -15.48
CA ASP A 194 3.24 -3.63 -16.69
C ASP A 194 1.75 -3.66 -17.02
N LYS A 195 0.89 -3.74 -15.99
CA LYS A 195 -0.57 -3.68 -16.14
C LYS A 195 -1.04 -2.31 -16.64
N ILE A 196 -0.43 -1.23 -16.16
CA ILE A 196 -0.73 0.13 -16.62
C ILE A 196 -0.30 0.29 -18.08
N VAL A 197 0.90 -0.17 -18.44
CA VAL A 197 1.42 -0.13 -19.83
C VAL A 197 0.54 -0.95 -20.77
N GLN A 198 0.11 -2.14 -20.34
CA GLN A 198 -0.81 -2.97 -21.10
C GLN A 198 -2.15 -2.26 -21.33
N LEU A 199 -2.76 -1.68 -20.28
CA LEU A 199 -3.99 -0.92 -20.40
C LEU A 199 -3.86 0.26 -21.37
N ILE A 200 -2.75 1.01 -21.29
CA ILE A 200 -2.44 2.12 -22.19
C ILE A 200 -2.45 1.65 -23.65
N LYS A 201 -1.80 0.53 -23.94
CA LYS A 201 -1.73 -0.05 -25.29
C LYS A 201 -3.10 -0.53 -25.77
N GLU A 202 -3.80 -1.31 -24.96
CA GLU A 202 -5.10 -1.90 -25.30
C GLU A 202 -6.17 -0.84 -25.56
N LYS A 203 -6.20 0.20 -24.73
CA LYS A 203 -7.18 1.29 -24.82
C LYS A 203 -6.72 2.44 -25.72
N LYS A 204 -5.52 2.34 -26.31
CA LYS A 204 -4.92 3.36 -27.17
C LYS A 204 -4.93 4.73 -26.49
N ILE A 205 -4.48 4.76 -25.23
CA ILE A 205 -4.36 5.98 -24.43
C ILE A 205 -3.26 6.86 -25.03
N ASP A 206 -3.54 8.15 -25.21
CA ASP A 206 -2.59 9.12 -25.76
C ASP A 206 -2.31 10.29 -24.79
N ALA A 207 -2.97 10.34 -23.63
CA ALA A 207 -2.58 11.20 -22.51
C ALA A 207 -2.97 10.60 -21.16
N ILE A 208 -2.24 11.00 -20.11
CA ILE A 208 -2.48 10.55 -18.74
C ILE A 208 -2.60 11.72 -17.78
N GLY A 209 -3.55 11.68 -16.84
CA GLY A 209 -3.67 12.63 -15.74
C GLY A 209 -3.51 11.92 -14.40
N PHE A 210 -2.56 12.35 -13.59
CA PHE A 210 -2.40 11.85 -12.21
C PHE A 210 -3.27 12.69 -11.28
N VAL A 211 -4.20 12.04 -10.57
CA VAL A 211 -5.11 12.73 -9.66
C VAL A 211 -4.28 13.41 -8.55
N PRO A 212 -4.46 14.72 -8.30
CA PRO A 212 -3.63 15.44 -7.36
C PRO A 212 -3.89 14.99 -5.92
N PRO A 213 -2.84 14.96 -5.07
CA PRO A 213 -2.98 14.51 -3.70
C PRO A 213 -3.89 15.43 -2.88
N THR A 214 -4.62 14.84 -1.94
CA THR A 214 -5.57 15.59 -1.09
C THR A 214 -4.98 16.07 0.24
N ALA A 215 -3.95 15.40 0.76
CA ALA A 215 -3.33 15.76 2.04
C ALA A 215 -1.94 16.37 1.82
N GLN A 216 -1.59 17.36 2.64
CA GLN A 216 -0.25 17.94 2.65
C GLN A 216 0.76 16.92 3.22
N ARG A 217 1.71 16.52 2.38
CA ARG A 217 2.78 15.58 2.68
C ARG A 217 4.06 16.05 2.01
N ARG A 218 5.22 15.80 2.63
CA ARG A 218 6.55 16.09 2.06
C ARG A 218 6.81 15.21 0.84
N VAL A 219 6.42 13.94 0.90
CA VAL A 219 6.49 13.00 -0.21
C VAL A 219 5.06 12.65 -0.62
N GLN A 220 4.70 12.99 -1.85
CA GLN A 220 3.38 12.74 -2.42
C GLN A 220 3.42 11.47 -3.27
N LEU A 221 2.61 10.47 -2.91
CA LEU A 221 2.55 9.17 -3.60
C LEU A 221 2.41 9.33 -5.11
N GLN A 222 1.43 10.13 -5.56
CA GLN A 222 1.15 10.32 -6.98
C GLN A 222 2.30 10.94 -7.77
N LYS A 223 2.99 11.94 -7.19
CA LYS A 223 4.15 12.59 -7.82
C LYS A 223 5.35 11.64 -7.91
N GLU A 224 5.55 10.80 -6.92
CA GLU A 224 6.64 9.82 -6.97
C GLU A 224 6.29 8.65 -7.90
N LEU A 225 5.02 8.22 -7.94
CA LEU A 225 4.53 7.20 -8.84
C LEU A 225 4.65 7.64 -10.31
N GLU A 226 4.26 8.87 -10.64
CA GLU A 226 4.45 9.48 -11.96
C GLU A 226 5.91 9.36 -12.44
N LYS A 227 6.87 9.75 -11.58
CA LYS A 227 8.30 9.66 -11.88
C LYS A 227 8.79 8.21 -12.04
N MET A 228 8.28 7.30 -11.21
CA MET A 228 8.76 5.90 -11.17
C MET A 228 8.15 5.04 -12.28
N LEU A 229 6.92 5.34 -12.72
CA LEU A 229 6.30 4.60 -13.83
C LEU A 229 6.99 4.90 -15.17
N MET A 230 7.55 6.10 -15.33
CA MET A 230 8.27 6.55 -16.53
C MET A 230 7.47 6.28 -17.81
N LEU A 231 6.19 6.66 -17.81
CA LEU A 231 5.31 6.46 -18.96
C LEU A 231 5.62 7.50 -20.04
N ASN A 232 5.81 7.05 -21.27
CA ASN A 232 6.05 7.92 -22.42
C ASN A 232 4.72 8.46 -22.98
N LEU A 233 4.02 9.28 -22.19
CA LEU A 233 2.77 9.92 -22.56
C LEU A 233 2.76 11.38 -22.12
N PRO A 234 2.10 12.29 -22.87
CA PRO A 234 1.74 13.60 -22.38
C PRO A 234 0.97 13.52 -21.05
N VAL A 235 1.42 14.27 -20.06
CA VAL A 235 0.73 14.40 -18.77
C VAL A 235 -0.21 15.60 -18.83
N ILE A 236 -1.50 15.35 -18.53
CA ILE A 236 -2.51 16.39 -18.32
C ILE A 236 -2.30 16.98 -16.94
N ASN A 237 -2.17 18.30 -16.89
CA ASN A 237 -1.95 19.02 -15.64
C ASN A 237 -3.25 19.10 -14.83
N LEU A 238 -3.35 18.28 -13.79
CA LEU A 238 -4.45 18.29 -12.83
C LEU A 238 -3.99 18.96 -11.54
N VAL A 239 -4.68 20.02 -11.14
CA VAL A 239 -4.27 20.87 -10.02
C VAL A 239 -5.31 20.81 -8.92
N LYS A 240 -4.86 20.71 -7.66
CA LYS A 240 -5.75 20.87 -6.51
C LYS A 240 -5.58 22.27 -5.92
N ALA A 241 -6.65 23.06 -5.92
CA ALA A 241 -6.71 24.33 -5.21
C ALA A 241 -7.47 24.15 -3.89
N THR A 242 -6.87 24.60 -2.79
CA THR A 242 -7.48 24.58 -1.46
C THR A 242 -7.97 25.97 -1.08
N GLY A 243 -9.13 26.05 -0.43
CA GLY A 243 -9.56 27.27 0.24
C GLY A 243 -8.75 27.53 1.52
N GLU A 244 -9.24 28.46 2.34
CA GLU A 244 -8.61 28.84 3.62
C GLU A 244 -8.35 27.64 4.54
N VAL A 245 -9.26 26.67 4.54
CA VAL A 245 -9.13 25.43 5.30
C VAL A 245 -9.03 24.24 4.35
N ALA A 246 -7.96 23.46 4.47
CA ALA A 246 -7.77 22.25 3.70
C ALA A 246 -8.65 21.10 4.24
N VAL A 247 -9.77 20.84 3.55
CA VAL A 247 -10.65 19.70 3.87
C VAL A 247 -10.18 18.45 3.14
N GLN A 248 -9.94 17.37 3.89
CA GLN A 248 -9.63 16.07 3.31
C GLN A 248 -10.91 15.40 2.81
N GLN A 249 -11.03 15.21 1.49
CA GLN A 249 -12.22 14.62 0.88
C GLN A 249 -12.62 13.26 1.49
N LYS A 250 -11.63 12.43 1.89
CA LYS A 250 -11.89 11.11 2.47
C LYS A 250 -12.51 11.16 3.88
N SER A 251 -12.42 12.28 4.59
CA SER A 251 -13.08 12.46 5.90
C SER A 251 -14.55 12.85 5.76
N LEU A 252 -15.03 13.21 4.56
CA LEU A 252 -16.43 13.53 4.32
C LEU A 252 -17.25 12.23 4.25
N SER A 253 -18.33 12.13 5.01
CA SER A 253 -19.17 10.92 5.03
C SER A 253 -20.19 10.88 3.89
N LYS A 254 -20.75 12.03 3.50
CA LYS A 254 -21.78 12.13 2.46
C LYS A 254 -21.19 12.15 1.05
N LEU A 255 -21.90 11.53 0.10
CA LEU A 255 -21.46 11.47 -1.29
C LEU A 255 -21.49 12.86 -1.94
N GLU A 256 -22.53 13.63 -1.66
CA GLU A 256 -22.76 14.98 -2.19
C GLU A 256 -21.62 15.91 -1.80
N ASP A 257 -21.20 15.86 -0.53
CA ASP A 257 -20.07 16.65 -0.02
C ASP A 257 -18.75 16.27 -0.74
N ARG A 258 -18.54 14.98 -1.02
CA ARG A 258 -17.36 14.51 -1.76
C ARG A 258 -17.37 14.97 -3.22
N VAL A 259 -18.54 14.95 -3.86
CA VAL A 259 -18.75 15.45 -5.22
C VAL A 259 -18.47 16.95 -5.26
N GLU A 260 -19.06 17.72 -4.37
CA GLU A 260 -18.86 19.18 -4.31
C GLU A 260 -17.39 19.53 -4.02
N ASN A 261 -16.73 18.79 -3.11
CA ASN A 261 -15.31 18.96 -2.85
C ASN A 261 -14.46 18.69 -4.11
N ALA A 262 -14.69 17.59 -4.82
CA ALA A 262 -13.97 17.30 -6.07
C ALA A 262 -14.20 18.41 -7.10
N ARG A 263 -15.47 18.79 -7.28
CA ARG A 263 -15.89 19.83 -8.22
C ARG A 263 -15.24 21.18 -7.93
N ARG A 264 -15.11 21.58 -6.67
CA ARG A 264 -14.56 22.90 -6.32
C ARG A 264 -13.05 22.94 -6.10
N THR A 265 -12.41 21.80 -5.89
CA THR A 265 -10.99 21.78 -5.51
C THR A 265 -10.07 21.17 -6.55
N ILE A 266 -10.56 20.36 -7.50
CA ILE A 266 -9.72 19.71 -8.52
C ILE A 266 -9.98 20.34 -9.87
N PHE A 267 -8.96 20.90 -10.51
CA PHE A 267 -9.05 21.63 -11.76
C PHE A 267 -8.19 20.97 -12.83
N VAL A 268 -8.66 21.08 -14.08
CA VAL A 268 -7.90 20.68 -15.26
C VAL A 268 -7.23 21.94 -15.80
N ASP A 269 -5.94 22.11 -15.54
CA ASP A 269 -5.16 23.27 -15.97
C ASP A 269 -4.38 22.94 -17.25
N ASP A 270 -5.14 22.59 -18.27
CA ASP A 270 -4.66 22.20 -19.59
C ASP A 270 -5.79 22.50 -20.60
N ASN A 271 -5.42 22.69 -21.86
CA ASN A 271 -6.33 22.97 -22.98
C ASN A 271 -6.02 22.11 -24.21
N ARG A 272 -5.02 21.22 -24.13
CA ARG A 272 -4.68 20.29 -25.22
C ARG A 272 -5.81 19.27 -25.41
N VAL A 273 -6.05 18.92 -26.66
CA VAL A 273 -7.06 17.94 -27.06
C VAL A 273 -6.38 16.60 -27.32
N TYR A 274 -6.93 15.54 -26.75
CA TYR A 274 -6.46 14.17 -26.86
C TYR A 274 -7.59 13.25 -27.31
N LYS A 275 -7.24 12.05 -27.78
CA LYS A 275 -8.21 11.04 -28.18
C LYS A 275 -8.71 10.24 -26.99
N ASN A 276 -7.83 9.57 -26.26
CA ASN A 276 -8.19 8.74 -25.12
C ASN A 276 -7.33 9.09 -23.91
N ILE A 277 -7.98 9.54 -22.84
CA ILE A 277 -7.33 10.03 -21.63
C ILE A 277 -7.46 8.98 -20.53
N LEU A 278 -6.35 8.67 -19.88
CA LEU A 278 -6.32 7.86 -18.66
C LEU A 278 -6.18 8.74 -17.42
N LEU A 279 -7.08 8.62 -16.46
CA LEU A 279 -6.99 9.26 -15.15
C LEU A 279 -6.53 8.23 -14.11
N LEU A 280 -5.38 8.46 -13.49
CA LEU A 280 -4.80 7.55 -12.49
C LEU A 280 -5.00 8.09 -11.07
N ASP A 281 -5.74 7.34 -10.24
CA ASP A 281 -5.93 7.62 -8.82
C ASP A 281 -5.28 6.56 -7.92
N ASP A 282 -5.07 6.90 -6.65
CA ASP A 282 -4.47 5.99 -5.68
C ASP A 282 -5.49 4.93 -5.23
N ALA A 283 -6.70 5.36 -4.89
CA ALA A 283 -7.74 4.52 -4.34
C ALA A 283 -9.13 5.07 -4.63
N VAL A 284 -10.03 4.22 -5.13
CA VAL A 284 -11.42 4.58 -5.41
C VAL A 284 -12.37 4.01 -4.37
N GLY A 285 -12.90 4.91 -3.54
CA GLY A 285 -14.07 4.67 -2.69
C GLY A 285 -15.36 4.87 -3.50
N SER A 286 -15.90 6.10 -3.46
CA SER A 286 -17.08 6.49 -4.25
C SER A 286 -16.79 6.77 -5.72
N GLY A 287 -15.58 7.21 -6.07
CA GLY A 287 -15.22 7.61 -7.44
C GLY A 287 -15.53 9.07 -7.81
N ALA A 288 -15.96 9.89 -6.83
CA ALA A 288 -16.35 11.29 -7.06
C ALA A 288 -15.24 12.11 -7.73
N THR A 289 -13.99 11.93 -7.31
CA THR A 289 -12.83 12.62 -7.89
C THR A 289 -12.63 12.31 -9.37
N LEU A 290 -12.61 11.03 -9.73
CA LEU A 290 -12.46 10.62 -11.14
C LEU A 290 -13.65 11.09 -11.98
N ASN A 291 -14.88 10.96 -11.46
CA ASN A 291 -16.09 11.34 -12.20
C ASN A 291 -16.14 12.86 -12.47
N GLU A 292 -15.92 13.70 -11.45
CA GLU A 292 -15.91 15.16 -11.63
C GLU A 292 -14.72 15.64 -12.47
N THR A 293 -13.57 14.98 -12.38
CA THR A 293 -12.43 15.29 -13.27
C THR A 293 -12.76 14.96 -14.72
N ALA A 294 -13.37 13.79 -14.97
CA ALA A 294 -13.81 13.40 -16.30
C ALA A 294 -14.86 14.36 -16.87
N LYS A 295 -15.81 14.80 -16.03
CA LYS A 295 -16.78 15.84 -16.40
C LYS A 295 -16.08 17.10 -16.90
N LYS A 296 -15.11 17.62 -16.15
CA LYS A 296 -14.36 18.84 -16.52
C LYS A 296 -13.59 18.68 -17.83
N ILE A 297 -12.99 17.52 -18.07
CA ILE A 297 -12.31 17.21 -19.33
C ILE A 297 -13.29 17.23 -20.51
N LYS A 298 -14.47 16.61 -20.34
CA LYS A 298 -15.52 16.56 -21.36
C LYS A 298 -16.13 17.95 -21.62
N ASP A 299 -16.43 18.70 -20.57
CA ASP A 299 -16.97 20.06 -20.66
C ASP A 299 -16.00 21.01 -21.38
N LYS A 300 -14.69 20.85 -21.16
CA LYS A 300 -13.62 21.58 -21.87
C LYS A 300 -13.36 21.08 -23.30
N LYS A 301 -14.05 20.02 -23.75
CA LYS A 301 -13.85 19.39 -25.07
C LYS A 301 -12.41 18.94 -25.32
N MET A 302 -11.70 18.55 -24.26
CA MET A 302 -10.31 18.07 -24.34
C MET A 302 -10.19 16.60 -24.75
N CYS A 303 -11.30 15.86 -24.80
CA CYS A 303 -11.33 14.45 -25.16
C CYS A 303 -12.27 14.23 -26.34
N THR A 304 -11.78 13.59 -27.40
CA THR A 304 -12.57 13.23 -28.59
C THR A 304 -13.01 11.77 -28.61
N GLY A 305 -12.36 10.91 -27.83
CA GLY A 305 -12.70 9.50 -27.61
C GLY A 305 -13.13 9.26 -26.18
N LYS A 306 -12.36 8.46 -25.44
CA LYS A 306 -12.73 7.98 -24.09
C LYS A 306 -11.94 8.64 -22.96
N VAL A 307 -12.62 8.96 -21.87
CA VAL A 307 -12.01 9.26 -20.57
C VAL A 307 -12.13 8.01 -19.68
N ILE A 308 -10.99 7.41 -19.37
CA ILE A 308 -10.87 6.12 -18.67
C ILE A 308 -10.27 6.36 -17.29
N GLY A 309 -10.89 5.85 -16.24
CA GLY A 309 -10.37 5.88 -14.88
C GLY A 309 -9.60 4.61 -14.56
N LEU A 310 -8.49 4.75 -13.82
CA LEU A 310 -7.78 3.63 -13.23
C LEU A 310 -7.39 3.99 -11.79
N ALA A 311 -7.63 3.08 -10.85
CA ALA A 311 -7.10 3.19 -9.50
C ALA A 311 -6.21 2.01 -9.14
N LEU A 312 -5.21 2.25 -8.28
CA LEU A 312 -4.39 1.15 -7.75
C LEU A 312 -5.26 0.17 -6.96
N VAL A 313 -6.17 0.69 -6.13
CA VAL A 313 -7.12 -0.14 -5.38
C VAL A 313 -8.55 0.40 -5.44
N GLY A 314 -9.53 -0.50 -5.40
CA GLY A 314 -10.96 -0.19 -5.26
C GLY A 314 -11.59 -0.89 -4.06
N SER A 315 -12.68 -0.34 -3.52
CA SER A 315 -13.48 -1.07 -2.51
C SER A 315 -14.40 -2.12 -3.16
N PHE A 316 -14.45 -3.32 -2.56
CA PHE A 316 -15.36 -4.40 -2.96
C PHE A 316 -16.78 -4.19 -2.43
N LYS A 317 -16.93 -3.78 -1.17
CA LYS A 317 -18.24 -3.49 -0.57
C LYS A 317 -18.68 -2.08 -0.96
N GLY A 318 -19.96 -1.94 -1.32
CA GLY A 318 -20.62 -0.66 -1.53
C GLY A 318 -20.39 0.22 -0.30
N PHE A 319 -19.58 1.27 -0.47
CA PHE A 319 -19.20 2.22 0.59
C PHE A 319 -18.41 1.66 1.79
N ASP A 320 -17.38 0.86 1.56
CA ASP A 320 -16.23 0.96 2.48
C ASP A 320 -15.52 2.29 2.19
N VAL A 321 -15.73 3.28 3.06
CA VAL A 321 -14.84 4.44 3.13
C VAL A 321 -13.45 3.87 3.34
N ILE A 322 -12.58 4.04 2.35
CA ILE A 322 -11.15 3.74 2.50
C ILE A 322 -10.60 4.75 3.53
N SER A 323 -10.75 4.40 4.81
CA SER A 323 -10.29 5.18 5.94
C SER A 323 -8.80 4.89 6.17
N GLY A 324 -8.04 5.95 6.46
CA GLY A 324 -6.61 5.87 6.77
C GLY A 324 -5.63 5.99 5.59
N VAL A 325 -6.10 6.27 4.36
CA VAL A 325 -5.27 6.40 3.13
C VAL A 325 -5.11 7.85 2.68
#